data_AF-A0A377Q6L5-F1
#
_entry.id   AF-A0A377Q6L5-F1
#
_cell.length_a   1.000
_cell.length_b   1.000
_cell.length_c   1.000
_cell.angle_alpha   90.00
_cell.angle_beta   90.00
_cell.angle_gamma   90.00
#
_symmetry.space_group_name_H-M   'P 1'
#
loop_
_entity.id
_entity.type
_entity.pdbx_description
1 polymer ?
#
loop_
_entity_poly.entity_id
_entity_poly.type
_entity_poly.pdbx_seq_one_letter_code
_entity_poly.pdbx_strand_id
1 'polypeptide(L)'
;MPLYKISPQQVVIPPQSKPTQVQNNESCVTSNLSSLLTNKEEVISLSGLVPRHCIAIQKVAIESGCIIAFRPVEPISTQLIDENYPTKNFHIKGKSSTWGPMAGFITVDQLLSKQEGSDKIGPSNQKVQECLNDGYAVSGPLEISAERLTYLINEGVLQRQGDTLYATGPSGKKYEFSVCANKDNGMLAITHRDEPVMVLCDPKSKLPLTADYDLMLIATPLEQYGSKDIPPISDVSHRVFVKRANFYKKPLSLELQAQKNSPALFYEKEDKDLGNINQRVRELIPQLNKAMGCLLGREVVHHNMDATSPAADPSSNYPVTLFLPRKLNGISEAMILARNKEELAEIIVLAKSEGFHVPLNPLWEPEINSILRPNFVEARLCFANHKLK
;
A
#
# COMPACT_ATOMS: atom_id res chain seq x y z
N MET A 1 -46.65 -53.20 56.47
CA MET A 1 -46.38 -52.01 57.29
C MET A 1 -46.63 -50.76 56.44
N PRO A 2 -47.12 -49.67 57.05
CA PRO A 2 -47.76 -48.56 56.35
C PRO A 2 -46.84 -47.38 56.03
N LEU A 3 -47.35 -46.56 55.12
CA LEU A 3 -47.08 -45.15 54.80
C LEU A 3 -46.33 -44.32 55.86
N TYR A 4 -45.35 -43.52 55.40
CA TYR A 4 -45.15 -42.17 55.92
C TYR A 4 -44.96 -41.16 54.76
N LYS A 5 -45.86 -40.16 54.77
CA LYS A 5 -45.81 -38.92 54.00
C LYS A 5 -44.67 -38.04 54.53
N ILE A 6 -43.96 -37.34 53.65
CA ILE A 6 -43.31 -36.06 53.99
C ILE A 6 -43.63 -35.05 52.88
N SER A 7 -44.30 -33.97 53.30
CA SER A 7 -44.62 -32.77 52.53
C SER A 7 -43.41 -31.81 52.50
N PRO A 8 -43.38 -30.82 51.59
CA PRO A 8 -42.17 -30.12 51.16
C PRO A 8 -41.74 -29.03 52.14
N GLN A 9 -40.44 -28.95 52.45
CA GLN A 9 -39.84 -27.76 53.06
C GLN A 9 -39.34 -26.81 51.97
N GLN A 10 -39.95 -25.63 51.94
CA GLN A 10 -39.54 -24.47 51.15
C GLN A 10 -38.13 -24.03 51.53
N VAL A 11 -37.21 -24.07 50.58
CA VAL A 11 -35.95 -23.33 50.68
C VAL A 11 -36.16 -21.97 50.02
N VAL A 12 -36.12 -20.93 50.85
CA VAL A 12 -36.18 -19.53 50.48
C VAL A 12 -34.88 -19.16 49.76
N ILE A 13 -34.96 -18.88 48.46
CA ILE A 13 -33.86 -18.37 47.65
C ILE A 13 -33.92 -16.83 47.71
N PRO A 14 -32.85 -16.12 48.08
CA PRO A 14 -32.85 -14.67 48.13
C PRO A 14 -33.03 -14.07 46.71
N PRO A 15 -33.67 -12.89 46.58
CA PRO A 15 -33.95 -12.31 45.27
C PRO A 15 -32.65 -12.05 44.52
N GLN A 16 -32.46 -12.76 43.41
CA GLN A 16 -31.42 -12.46 42.44
C GLN A 16 -31.63 -11.03 41.95
N SER A 17 -30.58 -10.23 42.08
CA SER A 17 -30.49 -8.89 41.53
C SER A 17 -30.87 -8.91 40.06
N LYS A 18 -31.75 -7.99 39.68
CA LYS A 18 -32.15 -7.75 38.28
C LYS A 18 -30.90 -7.73 37.40
N PRO A 19 -30.89 -8.41 36.24
CA PRO A 19 -29.83 -8.21 35.28
C PRO A 19 -29.84 -6.74 34.89
N THR A 20 -28.72 -6.07 35.16
CA THR A 20 -28.40 -4.74 34.66
C THR A 20 -28.71 -4.73 33.17
N GLN A 21 -29.59 -3.83 32.74
CA GLN A 21 -29.83 -3.56 31.33
C GLN A 21 -28.48 -3.21 30.70
N VAL A 22 -27.92 -4.17 29.97
CA VAL A 22 -26.85 -3.89 29.03
C VAL A 22 -27.48 -2.99 28.00
N GLN A 23 -27.07 -1.72 28.01
CA GLN A 23 -27.44 -0.78 26.97
C GLN A 23 -27.10 -1.42 25.62
N ASN A 24 -28.14 -1.64 24.82
CA ASN A 24 -28.00 -1.95 23.42
C ASN A 24 -27.27 -0.78 22.78
N ASN A 25 -25.96 -0.91 22.60
CA ASN A 25 -25.24 -0.11 21.62
C ASN A 25 -25.65 -0.63 20.24
N GLU A 26 -26.85 -0.22 19.81
CA GLU A 26 -27.17 -0.10 18.40
C GLU A 26 -26.30 1.02 17.81
N SER A 27 -25.01 0.76 17.61
CA SER A 27 -24.27 1.52 16.60
C SER A 27 -24.57 0.89 15.25
N CYS A 28 -25.80 1.11 14.78
CA CYS A 28 -26.03 1.21 13.35
C CYS A 28 -25.04 2.26 12.86
N VAL A 29 -24.01 1.81 12.13
CA VAL A 29 -23.06 2.71 11.47
C VAL A 29 -23.89 3.51 10.48
N THR A 30 -24.32 4.70 10.91
CA THR A 30 -24.83 5.73 10.01
C THR A 30 -23.67 6.09 9.10
N SER A 31 -23.65 5.49 7.91
CA SER A 31 -22.59 5.62 6.93
C SER A 31 -22.40 7.09 6.55
N ASN A 32 -21.26 7.68 6.88
CA ASN A 32 -20.91 9.03 6.45
C ASN A 32 -20.20 8.98 5.08
N LEU A 33 -20.73 8.18 4.14
CA LEU A 33 -20.26 8.08 2.75
C LEU A 33 -20.20 9.45 2.05
N SER A 34 -21.00 10.42 2.51
CA SER A 34 -20.96 11.82 2.08
C SER A 34 -19.65 12.55 2.42
N SER A 35 -18.85 12.01 3.33
CA SER A 35 -17.54 12.57 3.69
C SER A 35 -16.43 12.12 2.75
N LEU A 36 -16.61 11.04 1.98
CA LEU A 36 -15.58 10.54 1.08
C LEU A 36 -15.22 11.59 0.02
N LEU A 37 -13.92 11.72 -0.24
CA LEU A 37 -13.48 12.60 -1.31
C LEU A 37 -13.79 11.96 -2.67
N THR A 38 -14.67 12.64 -3.41
CA THR A 38 -15.16 12.20 -4.73
C THR A 38 -14.88 13.22 -5.82
N ASN A 39 -14.42 14.44 -5.48
CA ASN A 39 -14.02 15.43 -6.48
C ASN A 39 -12.84 14.89 -7.28
N LYS A 40 -13.03 14.67 -8.58
CA LYS A 40 -12.03 14.02 -9.44
C LYS A 40 -10.69 14.76 -9.47
N GLU A 41 -10.69 16.09 -9.52
CA GLU A 41 -9.46 16.89 -9.59
C GLU A 41 -8.67 16.78 -8.28
N GLU A 42 -9.37 16.87 -7.14
CA GLU A 42 -8.76 16.73 -5.82
C GLU A 42 -8.26 15.30 -5.57
N VAL A 43 -9.02 14.27 -5.97
CA VAL A 43 -8.59 12.86 -5.90
C VAL A 43 -7.33 12.63 -6.72
N ILE A 44 -7.28 13.11 -7.95
CA ILE A 44 -6.09 12.99 -8.81
C ILE A 44 -4.90 13.70 -8.14
N SER A 45 -5.08 14.94 -7.68
CA SER A 45 -4.03 15.71 -7.03
C SER A 45 -3.45 15.02 -5.79
N LEU A 46 -4.31 14.48 -4.92
CA LEU A 46 -3.89 13.84 -3.68
C LEU A 46 -3.33 12.42 -3.86
N SER A 47 -3.62 11.77 -5.00
CA SER A 47 -3.08 10.44 -5.30
C SER A 47 -1.59 10.45 -5.63
N GLY A 48 -1.08 11.56 -6.19
CA GLY A 48 0.25 11.64 -6.80
C GLY A 48 0.42 10.82 -8.08
N LEU A 49 -0.64 10.20 -8.59
CA LEU A 49 -0.65 9.53 -9.88
C LEU A 49 -0.72 10.57 -11.00
N VAL A 50 -0.14 10.24 -12.15
CA VAL A 50 -0.21 11.10 -13.33
C VAL A 50 -1.67 11.20 -13.81
N PRO A 51 -2.23 12.40 -14.07
CA PRO A 51 -3.65 12.55 -14.39
C PRO A 51 -4.15 11.69 -15.56
N ARG A 52 -3.37 11.56 -16.64
CA ARG A 52 -3.71 10.68 -17.78
C ARG A 52 -3.68 9.20 -17.40
N HIS A 53 -2.82 8.79 -16.47
CA HIS A 53 -2.77 7.43 -15.96
C HIS A 53 -4.02 7.11 -15.14
N CYS A 54 -4.52 8.03 -14.30
CA CYS A 54 -5.77 7.85 -13.56
C CYS A 54 -6.96 7.53 -14.48
N ILE A 55 -7.05 8.23 -15.62
CA ILE A 55 -8.10 7.98 -16.61
C ILE A 55 -7.94 6.58 -17.24
N ALA A 56 -6.72 6.16 -17.55
CA ALA A 56 -6.44 4.84 -18.10
C ALA A 56 -6.73 3.71 -17.09
N ILE A 57 -6.31 3.86 -15.84
CA ILE A 57 -6.58 2.91 -14.76
C ILE A 57 -8.09 2.76 -14.56
N GLN A 58 -8.84 3.87 -14.58
CA GLN A 58 -10.30 3.82 -14.48
C GLN A 58 -10.94 2.99 -15.60
N LYS A 59 -10.41 3.04 -16.83
CA LYS A 59 -10.88 2.19 -17.94
C LYS A 59 -10.58 0.72 -17.66
N VAL A 60 -9.37 0.39 -17.17
CA VAL A 60 -9.02 -0.99 -16.80
C VAL A 60 -9.90 -1.52 -15.67
N ALA A 61 -10.25 -0.68 -14.68
CA ALA A 61 -11.19 -1.05 -13.63
C ALA A 61 -12.57 -1.41 -14.22
N ILE A 62 -13.10 -0.58 -15.12
CA ILE A 62 -14.38 -0.84 -15.81
C ILE A 62 -14.31 -2.14 -16.64
N GLU A 63 -13.27 -2.31 -17.46
CA GLU A 63 -13.12 -3.46 -18.37
C GLU A 63 -12.93 -4.78 -17.62
N SER A 64 -12.15 -4.77 -16.54
CA SER A 64 -11.92 -5.95 -15.70
C SER A 64 -13.05 -6.23 -14.71
N GLY A 65 -13.96 -5.28 -14.51
CA GLY A 65 -14.97 -5.33 -13.45
C GLY A 65 -14.39 -5.30 -12.04
N CYS A 66 -13.09 -5.04 -11.86
CA CYS A 66 -12.42 -5.06 -10.56
C CYS A 66 -12.33 -3.65 -9.96
N ILE A 67 -12.34 -3.55 -8.63
CA ILE A 67 -11.86 -2.35 -7.95
C ILE A 67 -10.35 -2.41 -7.92
N ILE A 68 -9.69 -1.36 -8.41
CA ILE A 68 -8.23 -1.25 -8.43
C ILE A 68 -7.86 -0.11 -7.50
N ALA A 69 -6.99 -0.35 -6.52
CA ALA A 69 -6.60 0.64 -5.54
C ALA A 69 -5.08 0.80 -5.49
N PHE A 70 -4.63 2.03 -5.32
CA PHE A 70 -3.23 2.41 -5.22
C PHE A 70 -2.95 3.12 -3.89
N ARG A 71 -1.77 2.85 -3.36
CA ARG A 71 -1.15 3.64 -2.29
C ARG A 71 -0.76 5.02 -2.85
N PRO A 72 -0.54 6.03 -1.99
CA PRO A 72 -0.17 7.34 -2.47
C PRO A 72 1.22 7.30 -3.10
N VAL A 73 1.39 8.06 -4.17
CA VAL A 73 2.69 8.34 -4.77
C VAL A 73 3.10 9.74 -4.33
N GLU A 74 4.38 9.95 -4.02
CA GLU A 74 4.83 11.29 -3.69
C GLU A 74 4.60 12.26 -4.86
N PRO A 75 3.88 13.39 -4.66
CA PRO A 75 3.54 14.33 -5.74
C PRO A 75 4.75 14.84 -6.52
N ILE A 76 5.89 15.00 -5.85
CA ILE A 76 7.13 15.45 -6.49
C ILE A 76 7.65 14.47 -7.56
N SER A 77 7.24 13.21 -7.50
CA SER A 77 7.59 12.16 -8.48
C SER A 77 6.66 12.16 -9.69
N THR A 78 5.45 12.74 -9.58
CA THR A 78 4.44 12.71 -10.64
C THR A 78 4.96 13.27 -11.95
N GLN A 79 5.66 14.41 -11.90
CA GLN A 79 6.27 15.00 -13.10
C GLN A 79 7.29 14.06 -13.75
N LEU A 80 8.18 13.43 -12.97
CA LEU A 80 9.20 12.51 -13.51
C LEU A 80 8.56 11.29 -14.19
N ILE A 81 7.48 10.78 -13.60
CA ILE A 81 6.73 9.65 -14.18
C ILE A 81 6.04 10.09 -15.48
N ASP A 82 5.48 11.31 -15.54
CA ASP A 82 4.85 11.82 -16.76
C ASP A 82 5.89 12.06 -17.88
N GLU A 83 7.10 12.46 -17.50
CA GLU A 83 8.28 12.60 -18.38
C GLU A 83 8.91 11.24 -18.77
N ASN A 84 8.32 10.11 -18.37
CA ASN A 84 8.76 8.74 -18.67
C ASN A 84 10.16 8.40 -18.10
N TYR A 85 10.50 8.89 -16.91
CA TYR A 85 11.60 8.31 -16.15
C TYR A 85 11.29 6.86 -15.74
N PRO A 86 12.29 5.96 -15.72
CA PRO A 86 12.07 4.61 -15.22
C PRO A 86 11.72 4.65 -13.73
N THR A 87 10.86 3.75 -13.29
CA THR A 87 10.50 3.62 -11.88
C THR A 87 11.16 2.40 -11.25
N LYS A 88 11.30 2.43 -9.92
CA LYS A 88 11.92 1.34 -9.18
C LYS A 88 11.14 0.04 -9.32
N ASN A 89 11.85 -1.07 -9.56
CA ASN A 89 11.24 -2.40 -9.52
C ASN A 89 11.26 -2.98 -8.08
N PHE A 90 10.77 -4.20 -7.93
CA PHE A 90 10.68 -4.89 -6.64
C PHE A 90 12.01 -4.97 -5.89
N HIS A 91 13.16 -5.12 -6.57
CA HIS A 91 14.45 -5.33 -5.91
C HIS A 91 15.05 -4.06 -5.31
N ILE A 92 14.59 -2.90 -5.75
CA ILE A 92 15.15 -1.61 -5.34
C ILE A 92 14.43 -1.13 -4.08
N LYS A 93 15.08 -1.30 -2.93
CA LYS A 93 14.51 -0.98 -1.60
C LYS A 93 14.90 0.40 -1.07
N GLY A 94 15.78 1.12 -1.76
CA GLY A 94 16.15 2.50 -1.44
C GLY A 94 14.94 3.43 -1.45
N LYS A 95 14.95 4.45 -0.61
CA LYS A 95 13.86 5.43 -0.55
C LYS A 95 14.17 6.61 -1.47
N SER A 96 13.12 7.12 -2.10
CA SER A 96 13.19 8.38 -2.84
C SER A 96 13.36 9.57 -1.90
N SER A 97 13.89 10.66 -2.42
CA SER A 97 13.91 11.95 -1.73
C SER A 97 12.62 12.73 -1.93
N THR A 98 12.26 13.55 -0.96
CA THR A 98 11.10 14.46 -0.99
C THR A 98 11.51 15.93 -0.95
N TRP A 99 12.81 16.23 -0.96
CA TRP A 99 13.35 17.56 -0.70
C TRP A 99 14.61 17.80 -1.54
N GLY A 100 14.97 19.07 -1.73
CA GLY A 100 16.19 19.44 -2.45
C GLY A 100 16.17 19.10 -3.94
N PRO A 101 17.32 19.26 -4.63
CA PRO A 101 17.42 19.04 -6.07
C PRO A 101 17.20 17.58 -6.50
N MET A 102 17.41 16.63 -5.57
CA MET A 102 17.21 15.19 -5.77
C MET A 102 15.78 14.71 -5.52
N ALA A 103 14.85 15.60 -5.16
CA ALA A 103 13.47 15.21 -4.84
C ALA A 103 12.84 14.44 -6.00
N GLY A 104 12.18 13.33 -5.69
CA GLY A 104 11.60 12.38 -6.65
C GLY A 104 12.54 11.27 -7.11
N PHE A 105 13.86 11.42 -6.95
CA PHE A 105 14.85 10.38 -7.29
C PHE A 105 15.24 9.53 -6.09
N ILE A 106 15.80 8.35 -6.35
CA ILE A 106 16.34 7.45 -5.33
C ILE A 106 17.84 7.71 -5.19
N THR A 107 18.25 8.32 -4.07
CA THR A 107 19.65 8.67 -3.83
C THR A 107 20.47 7.46 -3.41
N VAL A 108 21.76 7.43 -3.79
CA VAL A 108 22.67 6.39 -3.31
C VAL A 108 22.94 6.56 -1.81
N ASP A 109 23.18 7.80 -1.38
CA ASP A 109 23.23 8.15 0.04
C ASP A 109 21.83 8.46 0.56
N GLN A 110 21.32 7.59 1.43
CA GLN A 110 20.01 7.72 2.05
C GLN A 110 19.93 8.84 3.11
N LEU A 111 21.04 9.51 3.44
CA LEU A 111 21.00 10.82 4.14
C LEU A 111 20.33 11.91 3.30
N LEU A 112 20.26 11.72 1.99
CA LEU A 112 19.62 12.64 1.05
C LEU A 112 18.20 12.21 0.64
N SER A 113 17.66 11.13 1.23
CA SER A 113 16.31 10.65 0.94
C SER A 113 15.27 11.22 1.94
N LYS A 114 14.01 10.79 1.81
CA LYS A 114 12.94 11.10 2.78
C LYS A 114 13.20 10.54 4.19
N GLN A 115 14.23 9.70 4.34
CA GLN A 115 14.63 9.11 5.62
C GLN A 115 15.70 9.91 6.37
N GLU A 116 16.09 11.09 5.88
CA GLU A 116 17.01 11.98 6.57
C GLU A 116 16.56 12.19 8.03
N GLY A 117 17.50 12.08 8.97
CA GLY A 117 17.24 12.14 10.41
C GLY A 117 16.67 10.86 11.05
N SER A 118 16.39 9.79 10.29
CA SER A 118 15.91 8.52 10.83
C SER A 118 17.04 7.52 11.16
N ASP A 119 16.75 6.59 12.07
CA ASP A 119 17.60 5.45 12.41
C ASP A 119 17.70 4.40 11.28
N LYS A 120 16.85 4.50 10.26
CA LYS A 120 16.78 3.57 9.12
C LYS A 120 17.80 3.86 8.02
N ILE A 121 18.58 4.95 8.11
CA ILE A 121 19.53 5.35 7.07
C ILE A 121 20.60 4.28 6.83
N GLY A 122 21.25 3.78 7.89
CA GLY A 122 22.28 2.73 7.77
C GLY A 122 21.77 1.46 7.07
N PRO A 123 20.69 0.83 7.57
CA PRO A 123 20.06 -0.31 6.91
C PRO A 123 19.60 -0.03 5.47
N SER A 124 19.17 1.19 5.16
CA SER A 124 18.71 1.54 3.81
C SER A 124 19.89 1.73 2.85
N ASN A 125 21.00 2.31 3.31
CA ASN A 125 22.26 2.38 2.57
C ASN A 125 22.79 0.97 2.25
N GLN A 126 22.72 0.03 3.20
CA GLN A 126 23.13 -1.35 2.95
C GLN A 126 22.30 -1.97 1.81
N LYS A 127 20.98 -1.82 1.83
CA LYS A 127 20.10 -2.33 0.76
C LYS A 127 20.38 -1.68 -0.60
N VAL A 128 20.75 -0.40 -0.62
CA VAL A 128 21.18 0.29 -1.84
C VAL A 128 22.47 -0.34 -2.38
N GLN A 129 23.44 -0.64 -1.52
CA GLN A 129 24.68 -1.28 -1.95
C GLN A 129 24.45 -2.71 -2.45
N GLU A 130 23.59 -3.50 -1.77
CA GLU A 130 23.16 -4.82 -2.25
C GLU A 130 22.51 -4.71 -3.65
N CYS A 131 21.58 -3.76 -3.83
CA CYS A 131 20.94 -3.50 -5.12
C CYS A 131 21.93 -3.15 -6.24
N LEU A 132 22.99 -2.38 -5.93
CA LEU A 132 24.04 -2.05 -6.90
C LEU A 132 24.92 -3.26 -7.23
N ASN A 133 25.29 -4.05 -6.21
CA ASN A 133 26.11 -5.24 -6.37
C ASN A 133 25.39 -6.33 -7.18
N ASP A 134 24.09 -6.50 -6.97
CA ASP A 134 23.25 -7.47 -7.67
C ASP A 134 22.88 -7.01 -9.10
N GLY A 135 23.21 -5.77 -9.46
CA GLY A 135 23.00 -5.22 -10.81
C GLY A 135 21.55 -4.83 -11.11
N TYR A 136 20.70 -4.71 -10.09
CA TYR A 136 19.32 -4.22 -10.25
C TYR A 136 19.25 -2.71 -10.54
N ALA A 137 20.30 -1.97 -10.16
CA ALA A 137 20.49 -0.57 -10.49
C ALA A 137 21.99 -0.29 -10.76
N VAL A 138 22.28 0.85 -11.39
CA VAL A 138 23.63 1.43 -11.43
C VAL A 138 23.62 2.80 -10.76
N SER A 139 24.78 3.30 -10.34
CA SER A 139 24.92 4.64 -9.77
C SER A 139 25.29 5.65 -10.85
N GLY A 140 24.68 6.83 -10.85
CA GLY A 140 24.99 7.93 -11.77
C GLY A 140 24.88 9.30 -11.09
N PRO A 141 25.63 10.31 -11.56
CA PRO A 141 25.50 11.67 -11.05
C PRO A 141 24.12 12.23 -11.40
N LEU A 142 23.55 12.99 -10.47
CA LEU A 142 22.29 13.66 -10.67
C LEU A 142 22.46 14.84 -11.63
N GLU A 143 21.74 14.76 -12.74
CA GLU A 143 21.53 15.85 -13.67
C GLU A 143 20.03 16.07 -13.86
N ILE A 144 19.58 17.32 -13.78
CA ILE A 144 18.17 17.70 -13.95
C ILE A 144 18.01 18.75 -15.06
N SER A 145 16.85 18.78 -15.71
CA SER A 145 16.55 19.83 -16.69
C SER A 145 16.30 21.18 -15.99
N ALA A 146 16.38 22.28 -16.74
CA ALA A 146 15.99 23.60 -16.25
C ALA A 146 14.49 23.66 -15.89
N GLU A 147 13.65 22.91 -16.61
CA GLU A 147 12.22 22.76 -16.33
C GLU A 147 12.00 22.06 -14.98
N ARG A 148 12.72 20.98 -14.72
CA ARG A 148 12.68 20.28 -13.43
C ARG A 148 13.12 21.19 -12.29
N LEU A 149 14.22 21.93 -12.45
CA LEU A 149 14.66 22.88 -11.42
C LEU A 149 13.59 23.94 -11.13
N THR A 150 12.95 24.48 -12.18
CA THR A 150 11.86 25.45 -12.04
C THR A 150 10.66 24.84 -11.31
N TYR A 151 10.29 23.61 -11.65
CA TYR A 151 9.25 22.86 -10.94
C TYR A 151 9.57 22.69 -9.46
N LEU A 152 10.79 22.25 -9.11
CA LEU A 152 11.21 22.07 -7.71
C LEU A 152 11.18 23.38 -6.89
N ILE A 153 11.50 24.52 -7.51
CA ILE A 153 11.38 25.84 -6.88
C ILE A 153 9.90 26.18 -6.62
N ASN A 154 9.03 25.95 -7.61
CA ASN A 154 7.60 26.26 -7.51
C ASN A 154 6.89 25.39 -6.47
N GLU A 155 7.29 24.12 -6.35
CA GLU A 155 6.82 23.19 -5.31
C GLU A 155 7.40 23.52 -3.92
N GLY A 156 8.32 24.48 -3.83
CA GLY A 156 8.90 24.94 -2.57
C GLY A 156 9.84 23.94 -1.89
N VAL A 157 10.29 22.90 -2.60
CA VAL A 157 11.20 21.89 -2.04
C VAL A 157 12.66 22.32 -2.04
N LEU A 158 12.98 23.41 -2.74
CA LEU A 158 14.28 24.10 -2.69
C LEU A 158 14.15 25.58 -3.06
N GLN A 159 15.18 26.36 -2.75
CA GLN A 159 15.36 27.75 -3.18
C GLN A 159 16.68 27.89 -3.95
N ARG A 160 16.78 28.90 -4.83
CA ARG A 160 17.98 29.16 -5.63
C ARG A 160 18.49 30.59 -5.43
N GLN A 161 19.81 30.73 -5.29
CA GLN A 161 20.50 32.01 -5.33
C GLN A 161 21.78 31.86 -6.18
N GLY A 162 21.78 32.44 -7.38
CA GLY A 162 22.88 32.23 -8.34
C GLY A 162 23.04 30.74 -8.69
N ASP A 163 24.23 30.20 -8.46
CA ASP A 163 24.55 28.79 -8.70
C ASP A 163 24.44 27.92 -7.44
N THR A 164 23.90 28.46 -6.35
CA THR A 164 23.66 27.76 -5.10
C THR A 164 22.18 27.45 -4.93
N LEU A 165 21.87 26.22 -4.51
CA LEU A 165 20.55 25.74 -4.14
C LEU A 165 20.50 25.46 -2.63
N TYR A 166 19.44 25.92 -1.97
CA TYR A 166 19.20 25.73 -0.55
C TYR A 166 17.99 24.83 -0.34
N ALA A 167 18.11 23.84 0.52
CA ALA A 167 17.00 22.96 0.88
C ALA A 167 17.03 22.56 2.36
N THR A 168 15.88 22.16 2.88
CA THR A 168 15.72 21.71 4.26
C THR A 168 15.31 20.25 4.26
N GLY A 169 16.11 19.40 4.90
CA GLY A 169 15.79 17.98 5.07
C GLY A 169 14.66 17.76 6.10
N PRO A 170 14.04 16.58 6.12
CA PRO A 170 13.01 16.18 7.08
C PRO A 170 13.31 16.50 8.56
N SER A 171 14.56 16.47 9.00
CA SER A 171 14.97 16.82 10.37
C SER A 171 14.94 18.33 10.67
N GLY A 172 14.69 19.17 9.67
CA GLY A 172 14.82 20.63 9.75
C GLY A 172 16.25 21.13 9.46
N LYS A 173 17.21 20.21 9.22
CA LYS A 173 18.58 20.58 8.87
C LYS A 173 18.65 21.20 7.48
N LYS A 174 19.43 22.28 7.36
CA LYS A 174 19.66 22.97 6.09
C LYS A 174 20.85 22.38 5.34
N TYR A 175 20.71 22.32 4.02
CA TYR A 175 21.71 21.81 3.09
C TYR A 175 21.92 22.81 1.96
N GLU A 176 23.15 22.88 1.50
CA GLU A 176 23.58 23.66 0.34
C GLU A 176 24.02 22.70 -0.76
N PHE A 177 23.57 22.97 -1.97
CA PHE A 177 23.96 22.27 -3.18
C PHE A 177 24.43 23.30 -4.20
N SER A 178 25.30 22.89 -5.11
CA SER A 178 25.70 23.72 -6.25
C SER A 178 25.10 23.16 -7.52
N VAL A 179 24.76 24.06 -8.45
CA VAL A 179 24.24 23.72 -9.77
C VAL A 179 25.16 24.27 -10.84
N CYS A 180 25.56 23.43 -11.79
CA CYS A 180 26.34 23.87 -12.94
C CYS A 180 25.76 23.32 -14.24
N ALA A 181 25.75 24.14 -15.29
CA ALA A 181 25.29 23.71 -16.60
C ALA A 181 26.32 22.76 -17.22
N ASN A 182 25.89 21.55 -17.54
CA ASN A 182 26.64 20.63 -18.37
C ASN A 182 26.50 21.09 -19.83
N LYS A 183 27.63 21.56 -20.40
CA LYS A 183 27.66 22.14 -21.75
C LYS A 183 27.41 21.12 -22.86
N ASP A 184 27.60 19.83 -22.58
CA ASP A 184 27.53 18.78 -23.59
C ASP A 184 26.09 18.32 -23.84
N ASN A 185 25.24 18.35 -22.81
CA ASN A 185 23.85 17.88 -22.90
C ASN A 185 22.80 18.92 -22.49
N GLY A 186 23.21 20.10 -22.01
CA GLY A 186 22.31 21.17 -21.57
C GLY A 186 21.63 20.92 -20.23
N MET A 187 21.96 19.82 -19.54
CA MET A 187 21.41 19.48 -18.23
C MET A 187 22.14 20.23 -17.12
N LEU A 188 21.55 20.25 -15.93
CA LEU A 188 22.09 20.90 -14.74
C LEU A 188 22.64 19.83 -13.79
N ALA A 189 23.96 19.76 -13.66
CA ALA A 189 24.63 18.85 -12.75
C ALA A 189 24.55 19.39 -11.32
N ILE A 190 24.30 18.49 -10.36
CA ILE A 190 24.07 18.83 -8.96
C ILE A 190 25.19 18.26 -8.10
N THR A 191 25.81 19.11 -7.28
CA THR A 191 26.84 18.70 -6.31
C THR A 191 26.47 19.10 -4.88
N HIS A 192 26.99 18.34 -3.91
CA HIS A 192 26.92 18.62 -2.48
C HIS A 192 28.32 18.45 -1.89
N ARG A 193 28.87 19.51 -1.27
CA ARG A 193 30.25 19.53 -0.75
C ARG A 193 31.28 19.17 -1.83
N ASP A 194 31.14 19.82 -2.99
CA ASP A 194 31.99 19.63 -4.18
C ASP A 194 31.98 18.23 -4.81
N GLU A 195 31.17 17.31 -4.29
CA GLU A 195 30.98 15.96 -4.84
C GLU A 195 29.63 15.83 -5.55
N PRO A 196 29.53 15.08 -6.67
CA PRO A 196 28.27 14.84 -7.34
C PRO A 196 27.24 14.17 -6.41
N VAL A 197 26.00 14.65 -6.44
CA VAL A 197 24.90 13.93 -5.80
C VAL A 197 24.60 12.68 -6.63
N MET A 198 24.79 11.50 -6.04
CA MET A 198 24.61 10.24 -6.75
C MET A 198 23.20 9.68 -6.56
N VAL A 199 22.60 9.20 -7.65
CA VAL A 199 21.28 8.56 -7.68
C VAL A 199 21.36 7.17 -8.32
N LEU A 200 20.38 6.32 -7.98
CA LEU A 200 20.19 5.05 -8.68
C LEU A 200 19.58 5.30 -10.05
N CYS A 201 20.13 4.63 -11.04
CA CYS A 201 19.72 4.68 -12.43
C CYS A 201 19.37 3.28 -12.95
N ASP A 202 18.46 3.23 -13.92
CA ASP A 202 18.15 1.99 -14.65
C ASP A 202 19.42 1.48 -15.36
N PRO A 203 19.83 0.21 -15.16
CA PRO A 203 21.03 -0.34 -15.79
C PRO A 203 21.04 -0.26 -17.31
N LYS A 204 19.88 -0.30 -17.97
CA LYS A 204 19.78 -0.30 -19.43
C LYS A 204 19.83 1.11 -20.01
N SER A 205 18.89 1.97 -19.61
CA SER A 205 18.78 3.32 -20.16
C SER A 205 19.70 4.36 -19.51
N LYS A 206 20.29 4.03 -18.36
CA LYS A 206 21.10 4.93 -17.53
C LYS A 206 20.36 6.17 -16.99
N LEU A 207 19.05 6.27 -17.21
CA LEU A 207 18.24 7.33 -16.62
C LEU A 207 18.05 7.08 -15.11
N PRO A 208 18.04 8.14 -14.29
CA PRO A 208 17.68 8.07 -12.88
C PRO A 208 16.34 7.37 -12.63
N LEU A 209 16.23 6.67 -11.51
CA LEU A 209 15.01 5.97 -11.11
C LEU A 209 14.15 6.86 -10.20
N THR A 210 12.84 6.80 -10.41
CA THR A 210 11.84 7.44 -9.57
C THR A 210 10.88 6.42 -8.91
N ALA A 211 9.89 6.91 -8.17
CA ALA A 211 8.89 6.08 -7.52
C ALA A 211 8.00 5.34 -8.53
N ASP A 212 7.59 4.14 -8.16
CA ASP A 212 6.60 3.31 -8.85
C ASP A 212 5.20 3.49 -8.23
N TYR A 213 4.21 2.82 -8.83
CA TYR A 213 2.83 2.79 -8.40
C TYR A 213 2.58 1.52 -7.61
N ASP A 214 2.61 1.65 -6.28
CA ASP A 214 2.30 0.56 -5.35
C ASP A 214 0.80 0.27 -5.36
N LEU A 215 0.41 -0.92 -5.81
CA LEU A 215 -0.97 -1.42 -5.67
C LEU A 215 -1.30 -1.62 -4.19
N MET A 216 -2.41 -1.03 -3.72
CA MET A 216 -2.96 -1.31 -2.39
C MET A 216 -3.70 -2.65 -2.41
N LEU A 217 -4.68 -2.78 -3.31
CA LEU A 217 -5.47 -4.00 -3.50
C LEU A 217 -6.10 -4.05 -4.89
N ILE A 218 -6.49 -5.26 -5.29
CA ILE A 218 -7.44 -5.50 -6.39
C ILE A 218 -8.59 -6.31 -5.81
N ALA A 219 -9.79 -5.74 -5.79
CA ALA A 219 -10.99 -6.44 -5.35
C ALA A 219 -11.81 -6.93 -6.55
N THR A 220 -11.92 -8.25 -6.66
CA THR A 220 -12.60 -8.94 -7.77
C THR A 220 -14.09 -9.11 -7.44
N PRO A 221 -15.01 -9.05 -8.41
CA PRO A 221 -16.39 -9.49 -8.21
C PRO A 221 -16.42 -10.91 -7.64
N LEU A 222 -17.26 -11.18 -6.63
CA LEU A 222 -17.28 -12.47 -5.92
C LEU A 222 -17.60 -13.64 -6.87
N GLU A 223 -18.45 -13.39 -7.86
CA GLU A 223 -18.79 -14.33 -8.93
C GLU A 223 -17.60 -14.70 -9.83
N GLN A 224 -16.57 -13.85 -9.89
CA GLN A 224 -15.33 -14.09 -10.65
C GLN A 224 -14.15 -14.51 -9.77
N TYR A 225 -14.32 -14.49 -8.44
CA TYR A 225 -13.29 -14.91 -7.50
C TYR A 225 -13.00 -16.40 -7.64
N GLY A 226 -11.72 -16.76 -7.76
CA GLY A 226 -11.33 -18.16 -7.90
C GLY A 226 -9.86 -18.39 -7.57
N SER A 227 -9.31 -19.49 -8.09
CA SER A 227 -7.92 -19.88 -7.86
C SER A 227 -6.90 -18.81 -8.27
N LYS A 228 -7.23 -17.97 -9.25
CA LYS A 228 -6.36 -16.86 -9.70
C LYS A 228 -6.16 -15.76 -8.65
N ASP A 229 -7.08 -15.65 -7.69
CA ASP A 229 -7.08 -14.61 -6.66
C ASP A 229 -6.32 -15.03 -5.38
N ILE A 230 -5.94 -16.31 -5.28
CA ILE A 230 -5.27 -16.87 -4.11
C ILE A 230 -3.74 -16.68 -4.26
N PRO A 231 -3.07 -15.96 -3.34
CA PRO A 231 -1.62 -15.81 -3.39
C PRO A 231 -0.91 -17.12 -2.99
N PRO A 232 0.33 -17.36 -3.46
CA PRO A 232 1.13 -18.54 -3.09
C PRO A 232 1.25 -18.73 -1.57
N ILE A 233 1.33 -17.64 -0.81
CA ILE A 233 1.36 -17.63 0.65
C ILE A 233 0.11 -16.95 1.19
N SER A 234 -0.90 -17.74 1.56
CA SER A 234 -2.19 -17.21 2.03
C SER A 234 -2.15 -16.55 3.40
N ASP A 235 -1.23 -16.96 4.29
CA ASP A 235 -1.05 -16.29 5.59
C ASP A 235 -0.33 -14.93 5.46
N VAL A 236 0.18 -14.60 4.26
CA VAL A 236 0.95 -13.40 3.90
C VAL A 236 2.28 -13.25 4.64
N SER A 237 2.34 -13.51 5.94
CA SER A 237 3.52 -13.32 6.79
C SER A 237 3.78 -14.51 7.70
N HIS A 238 5.05 -14.84 7.88
CA HIS A 238 5.49 -15.96 8.72
C HIS A 238 4.96 -15.86 10.15
N ARG A 239 4.93 -14.65 10.73
CA ARG A 239 4.37 -14.45 12.09
C ARG A 239 2.88 -14.77 12.19
N VAL A 240 2.11 -14.52 11.12
CA VAL A 240 0.68 -14.84 11.07
C VAL A 240 0.51 -16.35 10.97
N PHE A 241 1.29 -16.98 10.08
CA PHE A 241 1.34 -18.43 9.96
C PHE A 241 1.70 -19.13 11.28
N VAL A 242 2.76 -18.70 11.97
CA VAL A 242 3.18 -19.29 13.26
C VAL A 242 2.09 -19.15 14.31
N LYS A 243 1.43 -17.98 14.39
CA LYS A 243 0.29 -17.77 15.30
C LYS A 243 -0.84 -18.76 15.00
N ARG A 244 -1.26 -18.88 13.73
CA ARG A 244 -2.28 -19.86 13.31
C ARG A 244 -1.85 -21.28 13.64
N ALA A 245 -0.61 -21.63 13.32
CA ALA A 245 -0.05 -22.97 13.50
C ALA A 245 0.00 -23.40 14.98
N ASN A 246 0.17 -22.46 15.90
CA ASN A 246 0.17 -22.71 17.34
C ASN A 246 -1.22 -23.06 17.92
N PHE A 247 -2.31 -22.79 17.20
CA PHE A 247 -3.66 -23.18 17.63
C PHE A 247 -4.01 -24.63 17.32
N TYR A 248 -3.22 -25.32 16.48
CA TYR A 248 -3.51 -26.71 16.14
C TYR A 248 -3.18 -27.65 17.31
N LYS A 249 -4.17 -28.44 17.72
CA LYS A 249 -4.00 -29.50 18.73
C LYS A 249 -3.33 -30.75 18.18
N LYS A 250 -3.47 -30.99 16.87
CA LYS A 250 -2.81 -32.10 16.18
C LYS A 250 -1.41 -31.68 15.73
N PRO A 251 -0.42 -32.59 15.73
CA PRO A 251 0.90 -32.30 15.16
C PRO A 251 0.78 -31.80 13.72
N LEU A 252 1.62 -30.83 13.37
CA LEU A 252 1.77 -30.35 12.01
C LEU A 252 2.40 -31.44 11.13
N SER A 253 2.14 -31.39 9.82
CA SER A 253 2.94 -32.17 8.87
C SER A 253 4.40 -31.72 8.93
N LEU A 254 5.33 -32.57 8.47
CA LEU A 254 6.76 -32.25 8.43
C LEU A 254 7.04 -30.97 7.64
N GLU A 255 6.34 -30.75 6.51
CA GLU A 255 6.47 -29.53 5.71
C GLU A 255 6.05 -28.27 6.50
N LEU A 256 4.87 -28.30 7.12
CA LEU A 256 4.37 -27.16 7.90
C LEU A 256 5.25 -26.89 9.12
N GLN A 257 5.81 -27.94 9.74
CA GLN A 257 6.73 -27.81 10.85
C GLN A 257 8.06 -27.16 10.41
N ALA A 258 8.57 -27.51 9.23
CA ALA A 258 9.78 -26.90 8.66
C ALA A 258 9.55 -25.42 8.33
N GLN A 259 8.43 -25.08 7.68
CA GLN A 259 8.04 -23.70 7.41
C GLN A 259 7.84 -22.90 8.72
N LYS A 260 7.32 -23.52 9.77
CA LYS A 260 7.13 -22.86 11.07
C LYS A 260 8.47 -22.48 11.70
N ASN A 261 9.47 -23.35 11.55
CA ASN A 261 10.80 -23.16 12.12
C ASN A 261 11.71 -22.27 11.26
N SER A 262 11.40 -22.05 9.98
CA SER A 262 12.24 -21.28 9.05
C SER A 262 11.42 -20.28 8.24
N PRO A 263 11.56 -18.97 8.49
CA PRO A 263 10.97 -17.93 7.64
C PRO A 263 11.39 -18.05 6.17
N ALA A 264 12.64 -18.43 5.90
CA ALA A 264 13.15 -18.59 4.54
C ALA A 264 12.38 -19.67 3.76
N LEU A 265 12.14 -20.84 4.39
CA LEU A 265 11.33 -21.91 3.77
C LEU A 265 9.86 -21.53 3.61
N PHE A 266 9.34 -20.68 4.52
CA PHE A 266 7.99 -20.16 4.40
C PHE A 266 7.83 -19.22 3.19
N TYR A 267 8.79 -18.30 3.00
CA TYR A 267 8.77 -17.32 1.90
C TYR A 267 9.32 -17.86 0.56
N GLU A 268 9.84 -19.09 0.50
CA GLU A 268 10.35 -19.71 -0.73
C GLU A 268 9.29 -19.78 -1.85
N LYS A 269 7.99 -19.76 -1.49
CA LYS A 269 6.87 -19.78 -2.42
C LYS A 269 6.58 -18.42 -3.08
N GLU A 270 7.21 -17.33 -2.65
CA GLU A 270 7.07 -16.03 -3.30
C GLU A 270 7.76 -16.01 -4.67
N ASP A 271 7.23 -15.20 -5.59
CA ASP A 271 7.95 -14.88 -6.80
C ASP A 271 9.14 -13.96 -6.43
N LYS A 272 10.33 -14.28 -6.94
CA LYS A 272 11.56 -13.56 -6.60
C LYS A 272 11.55 -12.12 -7.09
N ASP A 273 10.85 -11.84 -8.18
CA ASP A 273 10.83 -10.54 -8.85
C ASP A 273 9.56 -9.75 -8.57
N LEU A 274 8.48 -10.42 -8.15
CA LEU A 274 7.16 -9.82 -8.00
C LEU A 274 6.56 -9.97 -6.59
N GLY A 275 7.23 -10.69 -5.68
CA GLY A 275 6.77 -10.97 -4.33
C GLY A 275 5.65 -12.01 -4.26
N ASN A 276 4.81 -11.94 -3.22
CA ASN A 276 3.67 -12.85 -3.02
C ASN A 276 2.48 -12.52 -3.94
N ILE A 277 2.70 -12.58 -5.25
CA ILE A 277 1.75 -12.18 -6.29
C ILE A 277 0.79 -13.33 -6.65
N ASN A 278 -0.52 -13.04 -6.73
CA ASN A 278 -1.50 -14.00 -7.28
C ASN A 278 -1.57 -13.90 -8.81
N GLN A 279 -2.16 -14.89 -9.46
CA GLN A 279 -2.20 -14.96 -10.92
C GLN A 279 -2.99 -13.80 -11.55
N ARG A 280 -4.07 -13.32 -10.91
CA ARG A 280 -4.85 -12.19 -11.44
C ARG A 280 -4.06 -10.91 -11.47
N VAL A 281 -3.36 -10.57 -10.38
CA VAL A 281 -2.51 -9.38 -10.29
C VAL A 281 -1.38 -9.48 -11.33
N ARG A 282 -0.77 -10.66 -11.48
CA ARG A 282 0.24 -10.91 -12.53
C ARG A 282 -0.29 -10.64 -13.94
N GLU A 283 -1.52 -11.02 -14.23
CA GLU A 283 -2.16 -10.79 -15.54
C GLU A 283 -2.58 -9.32 -15.74
N LEU A 284 -2.95 -8.61 -14.67
CA LEU A 284 -3.42 -7.22 -14.75
C LEU A 284 -2.29 -6.19 -14.83
N ILE A 285 -1.12 -6.44 -14.24
CA ILE A 285 0.00 -5.49 -14.26
C ILE A 285 0.40 -5.08 -15.69
N PRO A 286 0.62 -6.00 -16.65
CA PRO A 286 0.91 -5.62 -18.02
C PRO A 286 -0.22 -4.84 -18.70
N GLN A 287 -1.48 -5.15 -18.38
CA GLN A 287 -2.65 -4.45 -18.91
C GLN A 287 -2.72 -3.02 -18.40
N LEU A 288 -2.44 -2.81 -17.11
CA LEU A 288 -2.35 -1.48 -16.49
C LEU A 288 -1.27 -0.64 -17.16
N ASN A 289 -0.02 -1.14 -17.19
CA ASN A 289 1.10 -0.42 -17.80
C ASN A 289 0.82 -0.09 -19.28
N LYS A 290 0.27 -1.05 -20.03
CA LYS A 290 -0.12 -0.83 -21.44
C LYS A 290 -1.21 0.24 -21.56
N ALA A 291 -2.26 0.18 -20.74
CA ALA A 291 -3.36 1.15 -20.78
C ALA A 291 -2.89 2.58 -20.45
N MET A 292 -1.93 2.71 -19.53
CA MET A 292 -1.29 3.97 -19.17
C MET A 292 -0.36 4.52 -20.25
N GLY A 293 -0.04 3.72 -21.28
CA GLY A 293 0.85 4.10 -22.37
C GLY A 293 2.32 4.08 -21.98
N CYS A 294 2.70 3.28 -20.96
CA CYS A 294 4.08 3.13 -20.56
C CYS A 294 4.93 2.58 -21.71
N LEU A 295 6.08 3.21 -21.94
CA LEU A 295 7.09 2.70 -22.87
C LEU A 295 7.74 1.43 -22.29
N LEU A 296 8.31 0.59 -23.14
CA LEU A 296 9.05 -0.59 -22.71
C LEU A 296 10.22 -0.18 -21.80
N GLY A 297 10.29 -0.75 -20.58
CA GLY A 297 11.28 -0.37 -19.57
C GLY A 297 10.95 0.92 -18.81
N ARG A 298 9.74 1.45 -19.00
CA ARG A 298 9.15 2.62 -18.29
C ARG A 298 7.81 2.26 -17.66
N GLU A 299 7.62 0.98 -17.35
CA GLU A 299 6.48 0.49 -16.58
C GLU A 299 6.47 1.15 -15.20
N VAL A 300 5.28 1.39 -14.66
CA VAL A 300 5.09 2.07 -13.38
C VAL A 300 4.52 1.14 -12.31
N VAL A 301 3.86 0.05 -12.67
CA VAL A 301 3.42 -0.99 -11.72
C VAL A 301 4.29 -2.22 -11.92
N HIS A 302 4.96 -2.69 -10.86
CA HIS A 302 5.98 -3.75 -10.99
C HIS A 302 5.68 -5.04 -10.25
N HIS A 303 4.94 -5.03 -9.15
CA HIS A 303 4.91 -6.16 -8.23
C HIS A 303 3.54 -6.40 -7.59
N ASN A 304 3.48 -7.35 -6.67
CA ASN A 304 2.29 -7.69 -5.89
C ASN A 304 1.67 -6.47 -5.19
N MET A 305 0.41 -6.62 -4.80
CA MET A 305 -0.32 -5.63 -4.02
C MET A 305 0.01 -5.70 -2.54
N ASP A 306 -0.11 -4.57 -1.85
CA ASP A 306 0.11 -4.45 -0.40
C ASP A 306 -0.80 -5.42 0.37
N ALA A 307 -2.02 -5.67 -0.10
CA ALA A 307 -2.95 -6.66 0.47
C ALA A 307 -2.36 -8.08 0.64
N THR A 308 -1.31 -8.40 -0.12
CA THR A 308 -0.62 -9.71 -0.11
C THR A 308 0.84 -9.63 0.33
N SER A 309 1.33 -8.45 0.69
CA SER A 309 2.75 -8.21 0.99
C SER A 309 3.09 -8.51 2.46
N PRO A 310 4.14 -9.31 2.76
CA PRO A 310 4.65 -9.44 4.14
C PRO A 310 5.32 -8.17 4.66
N ALA A 311 5.64 -7.23 3.78
CA ALA A 311 6.34 -5.98 4.09
C ALA A 311 5.40 -4.78 4.25
N ALA A 312 4.09 -5.02 4.32
CA ALA A 312 3.09 -3.97 4.48
C ALA A 312 3.36 -3.10 5.72
N ASP A 313 3.29 -1.78 5.53
CA ASP A 313 3.40 -0.76 6.56
C ASP A 313 2.16 0.15 6.49
N PRO A 314 1.15 -0.07 7.36
CA PRO A 314 -0.13 0.63 7.27
C PRO A 314 0.00 2.16 7.38
N SER A 315 1.04 2.65 8.08
CA SER A 315 1.29 4.09 8.21
C SER A 315 1.60 4.77 6.88
N SER A 316 1.95 3.99 5.85
CA SER A 316 2.32 4.46 4.52
C SER A 316 1.25 4.17 3.45
N ASN A 317 0.06 3.70 3.86
CA ASN A 317 -1.01 3.33 2.92
C ASN A 317 -1.91 4.50 2.55
N TYR A 318 -1.95 5.58 3.33
CA TYR A 318 -2.92 6.66 3.15
C TYR A 318 -2.29 7.93 2.58
N PRO A 319 -3.01 8.65 1.68
CA PRO A 319 -4.35 8.33 1.19
C PRO A 319 -4.38 7.17 0.17
N VAL A 320 -5.45 6.36 0.19
CA VAL A 320 -5.67 5.29 -0.82
C VAL A 320 -6.56 5.82 -1.93
N THR A 321 -6.11 5.71 -3.17
CA THR A 321 -6.94 6.05 -4.34
C THR A 321 -7.57 4.79 -4.90
N LEU A 322 -8.89 4.79 -5.09
CA LEU A 322 -9.64 3.65 -5.61
C LEU A 322 -10.36 4.00 -6.91
N PHE A 323 -10.22 3.10 -7.88
CA PHE A 323 -10.89 3.12 -9.17
C PHE A 323 -11.92 2.01 -9.17
N LEU A 324 -13.19 2.39 -9.04
CA LEU A 324 -14.34 1.51 -8.99
C LEU A 324 -14.77 1.14 -10.42
N PRO A 325 -15.15 -0.11 -10.70
CA PRO A 325 -15.60 -0.53 -12.04
C PRO A 325 -16.95 0.09 -12.42
N ARG A 326 -17.71 0.54 -11.42
CA ARG A 326 -18.99 1.22 -11.50
C ARG A 326 -19.19 2.01 -10.20
N LYS A 327 -20.12 2.95 -10.20
CA LYS A 327 -20.57 3.61 -8.96
C LYS A 327 -21.15 2.56 -8.00
N LEU A 328 -20.74 2.61 -6.74
CA LEU A 328 -21.31 1.79 -5.67
C LEU A 328 -22.44 2.57 -4.99
N ASN A 329 -23.37 1.89 -4.33
CA ASN A 329 -24.46 2.57 -3.65
C ASN A 329 -23.94 3.58 -2.61
N GLY A 330 -24.48 4.80 -2.65
CA GLY A 330 -24.05 5.91 -1.78
C GLY A 330 -22.77 6.62 -2.21
N ILE A 331 -22.13 6.23 -3.33
CA ILE A 331 -20.96 6.91 -3.89
C ILE A 331 -21.32 7.52 -5.25
N SER A 332 -21.13 8.83 -5.38
CA SER A 332 -21.47 9.59 -6.59
C SER A 332 -20.47 9.41 -7.73
N GLU A 333 -19.24 9.00 -7.47
CA GLU A 333 -18.17 8.90 -8.47
C GLU A 333 -17.49 7.53 -8.49
N ALA A 334 -16.90 7.17 -9.63
CA ALA A 334 -16.17 5.90 -9.78
C ALA A 334 -14.70 6.01 -9.36
N MET A 335 -14.17 7.22 -9.22
CA MET A 335 -12.81 7.47 -8.72
C MET A 335 -12.93 8.17 -7.37
N ILE A 336 -12.42 7.55 -6.32
CA ILE A 336 -12.55 8.03 -4.94
C ILE A 336 -11.22 7.94 -4.20
N LEU A 337 -11.14 8.66 -3.09
CA LEU A 337 -9.96 8.64 -2.23
C LEU A 337 -10.37 8.45 -0.76
N ALA A 338 -9.73 7.48 -0.11
CA ALA A 338 -9.82 7.26 1.33
C ALA A 338 -8.62 7.94 2.01
N ARG A 339 -8.87 8.98 2.80
CA ARG A 339 -7.82 9.78 3.45
C ARG A 339 -7.19 9.09 4.65
N ASN A 340 -7.90 8.15 5.26
CA ASN A 340 -7.53 7.49 6.50
C ASN A 340 -8.13 6.08 6.55
N LYS A 341 -7.82 5.36 7.63
CA LYS A 341 -8.31 4.00 7.86
C LYS A 341 -9.82 3.95 8.02
N GLU A 342 -10.44 4.94 8.66
CA GLU A 342 -11.89 4.97 8.88
C GLU A 342 -12.65 5.02 7.54
N GLU A 343 -12.24 5.91 6.64
CA GLU A 343 -12.82 6.01 5.29
C GLU A 343 -12.58 4.74 4.46
N LEU A 344 -11.37 4.16 4.54
CA LEU A 344 -11.07 2.92 3.85
C LEU A 344 -11.93 1.77 4.38
N ALA A 345 -12.17 1.70 5.69
CA ALA A 345 -13.04 0.70 6.31
C ALA A 345 -14.47 0.79 5.76
N GLU A 346 -15.04 2.01 5.67
CA GLU A 346 -16.37 2.24 5.11
C GLU A 346 -16.46 1.76 3.65
N ILE A 347 -15.46 2.09 2.84
CA ILE A 347 -15.41 1.67 1.43
C ILE A 347 -15.29 0.15 1.31
N ILE A 348 -14.50 -0.51 2.17
CA ILE A 348 -14.36 -1.98 2.17
C ILE A 348 -15.68 -2.65 2.56
N VAL A 349 -16.38 -2.14 3.57
CA VAL A 349 -17.70 -2.64 3.97
C VAL A 349 -18.68 -2.54 2.79
N LEU A 350 -18.72 -1.39 2.12
CA LEU A 350 -19.57 -1.16 0.95
C LEU A 350 -19.20 -2.08 -0.22
N ALA A 351 -17.92 -2.18 -0.58
CA ALA A 351 -17.48 -3.08 -1.65
C ALA A 351 -17.90 -4.54 -1.36
N LYS A 352 -17.78 -4.97 -0.09
CA LYS A 352 -18.20 -6.31 0.34
C LYS A 352 -19.71 -6.53 0.28
N SER A 353 -20.53 -5.52 0.56
CA SER A 353 -22.00 -5.60 0.43
C SER A 353 -22.45 -5.58 -1.04
N GLU A 354 -21.70 -4.87 -1.90
CA GLU A 354 -21.90 -4.76 -3.35
C GLU A 354 -21.37 -5.95 -4.15
N GLY A 355 -20.99 -7.05 -3.48
CA GLY A 355 -20.63 -8.30 -4.12
C GLY A 355 -19.15 -8.44 -4.49
N PHE A 356 -18.24 -7.61 -3.98
CA PHE A 356 -16.80 -7.77 -4.23
C PHE A 356 -16.13 -8.67 -3.19
N HIS A 357 -15.15 -9.47 -3.59
CA HIS A 357 -14.14 -10.06 -2.71
C HIS A 357 -13.01 -9.05 -2.52
N VAL A 358 -12.86 -8.53 -1.31
CA VAL A 358 -11.78 -7.60 -0.96
C VAL A 358 -10.70 -8.35 -0.17
N PRO A 359 -9.48 -8.52 -0.72
CA PRO A 359 -8.37 -9.10 0.03
C PRO A 359 -7.90 -8.12 1.12
N LEU A 360 -7.69 -8.63 2.32
CA LEU A 360 -7.26 -7.83 3.47
C LEU A 360 -5.94 -8.38 4.00
N ASN A 361 -4.91 -7.53 4.08
CA ASN A 361 -3.64 -7.95 4.65
C ASN A 361 -3.80 -8.17 6.16
N PRO A 362 -3.38 -9.32 6.73
CA PRO A 362 -3.41 -9.54 8.18
C PRO A 362 -2.47 -8.62 8.97
N LEU A 363 -1.61 -7.86 8.30
CA LEU A 363 -0.70 -6.87 8.89
C LEU A 363 -1.26 -5.44 8.89
N TRP A 364 -2.41 -5.20 8.23
CA TRP A 364 -3.14 -3.94 8.34
C TRP A 364 -3.75 -3.75 9.73
N GLU A 365 -4.29 -2.56 9.97
CA GLU A 365 -4.95 -2.21 11.21
C GLU A 365 -6.06 -3.22 11.53
N PRO A 366 -6.22 -3.62 12.81
CA PRO A 366 -7.28 -4.53 13.23
C PRO A 366 -8.68 -4.12 12.77
N GLU A 367 -8.95 -2.82 12.72
CA GLU A 367 -10.21 -2.24 12.27
C GLU A 367 -10.50 -2.53 10.80
N ILE A 368 -9.46 -2.71 9.97
CA ILE A 368 -9.57 -3.04 8.56
C ILE A 368 -9.59 -4.55 8.35
N ASN A 369 -8.60 -5.26 8.91
CA ASN A 369 -8.40 -6.68 8.62
C ASN A 369 -9.48 -7.59 9.23
N SER A 370 -10.27 -7.09 10.18
CA SER A 370 -11.39 -7.82 10.80
C SER A 370 -12.73 -7.58 10.12
N ILE A 371 -12.81 -6.75 9.07
CA ILE A 371 -14.07 -6.41 8.40
C ILE A 371 -14.69 -7.66 7.77
N LEU A 372 -15.89 -8.00 8.22
CA LEU A 372 -16.71 -9.08 7.68
C LEU A 372 -17.76 -8.54 6.70
N ARG A 373 -18.27 -9.40 5.82
CA ARG A 373 -19.41 -9.04 4.97
C ARG A 373 -20.66 -8.80 5.84
N PRO A 374 -21.47 -7.75 5.60
CA PRO A 374 -22.67 -7.49 6.39
C PRO A 374 -23.63 -8.68 6.45
N ASN A 375 -23.95 -9.31 5.31
CA ASN A 375 -24.85 -10.47 5.26
C ASN A 375 -24.31 -11.67 6.07
N PHE A 376 -22.99 -11.83 6.19
CA PHE A 376 -22.40 -12.86 7.05
C PHE A 376 -22.62 -12.55 8.54
N VAL A 377 -22.49 -11.27 8.92
CA VAL A 377 -22.77 -10.80 10.29
C VAL A 377 -24.25 -11.03 10.62
N GLU A 378 -25.15 -10.63 9.73
CA GLU A 378 -26.60 -10.84 9.88
C GLU A 378 -26.97 -12.32 10.02
N ALA A 379 -26.45 -13.17 9.13
CA ALA A 379 -26.68 -14.61 9.20
C ALA A 379 -26.16 -15.19 10.52
N ARG A 380 -24.96 -14.81 10.95
CA ARG A 380 -24.37 -15.25 12.23
C ARG A 380 -25.24 -14.85 13.43
N LEU A 381 -25.78 -13.63 13.43
CA LEU A 381 -26.69 -13.16 14.47
C LEU A 381 -28.01 -13.94 14.47
N CYS A 382 -28.58 -14.22 13.29
CA CYS A 382 -29.77 -15.04 13.16
C CYS A 382 -29.56 -16.43 13.77
N PHE A 383 -28.46 -17.11 13.44
CA PHE A 383 -28.13 -18.44 13.99
C PHE A 383 -27.80 -18.41 15.49
N ALA A 384 -27.16 -17.36 16.00
CA ALA A 384 -26.88 -17.21 17.42
C ALA A 384 -28.19 -17.08 18.24
N ASN A 385 -29.15 -16.30 17.72
CA ASN A 385 -30.45 -16.09 18.36
C ASN A 385 -31.35 -17.35 18.31
N HIS A 386 -31.15 -18.24 17.34
CA HIS A 386 -31.86 -19.52 17.25
C HIS A 386 -31.30 -20.61 18.18
N LYS A 387 -30.09 -20.46 18.73
CA LYS A 387 -29.53 -21.39 19.74
C LYS A 387 -29.94 -21.05 21.18
N LEU A 388 -30.65 -19.95 21.38
CA LEU A 388 -31.13 -19.46 22.69
C LEU A 388 -32.65 -19.66 22.89
N LYS A 389 -33.31 -20.38 21.96
CA LYS A 389 -34.65 -20.95 22.12
C LYS A 389 -34.50 -22.46 22.15
#